data_AF-A0A820FG98-F1
#
_entry.id   AF-A0A820FG98-F1
#
_cell.length_a   1.000
_cell.length_b   1.000
_cell.length_c   1.000
_cell.angle_alpha   90.00
_cell.angle_beta   90.00
_cell.angle_gamma   90.00
#
_symmetry.space_group_name_H-M   'P 1'
#
loop_
_entity.id
_entity.type
_entity.pdbx_description
1 polymer ?
#
loop_
_entity_poly.entity_id
_entity_poly.type
_entity_poly.pdbx_seq_one_letter_code
_entity_poly.pdbx_strand_id
1 'polypeptide(L)'
;LYCDSRMWLEQGLVDYLTPQLYWQIDPPAQSYSAHLKWWIGESKKGRHVYPGNAVYRIRPTDSNWPVTEIVRQINITRSMRDSLALGNVFFSVAQIMQNVKGIQTELAKLYKQKVAVPKMNWL
;
A
#
# COMPACT_ATOMS: atom_id res chain seq x y z
N LEU A 1 -21.32 -3.40 -12.68
CA LEU A 1 -20.94 -2.76 -11.41
C LEU A 1 -19.98 -1.62 -11.77
N TYR A 2 -20.41 -0.37 -11.68
CA TYR A 2 -19.58 0.77 -12.09
C TYR A 2 -19.00 1.43 -10.84
N CYS A 3 -17.70 1.23 -10.61
CA CYS A 3 -16.96 1.86 -9.53
C CYS A 3 -15.88 2.73 -10.17
N ASP A 4 -16.18 4.01 -10.32
CA ASP A 4 -15.19 4.99 -10.80
C ASP A 4 -14.43 5.58 -9.61
N SER A 5 -13.53 4.77 -9.05
CA SER A 5 -12.69 5.15 -7.92
C SER A 5 -11.74 6.30 -8.26
N ARG A 6 -11.41 6.47 -9.54
CA ARG A 6 -10.64 7.61 -10.04
C ARG A 6 -11.45 8.89 -9.86
N MET A 7 -12.70 8.93 -10.33
CA MET A 7 -13.58 10.08 -10.14
C MET A 7 -13.72 10.45 -8.65
N TRP A 8 -13.90 9.47 -7.77
CA TRP A 8 -14.03 9.71 -6.33
C TRP A 8 -12.79 10.39 -5.75
N LEU A 9 -11.61 9.92 -6.16
CA LEU A 9 -10.33 10.46 -5.70
C LEU A 9 -10.06 11.86 -6.30
N GLU A 10 -10.26 12.02 -7.60
CA GLU A 10 -10.07 13.29 -8.31
C GLU A 10 -11.00 14.40 -7.79
N GLN A 11 -12.25 14.06 -7.50
CA GLN A 11 -13.24 15.01 -6.95
C GLN A 11 -13.19 15.16 -5.44
N GLY A 12 -12.40 14.32 -4.74
CA GLY A 12 -12.28 14.38 -3.28
C GLY A 12 -13.52 13.89 -2.52
N LEU A 13 -14.31 13.00 -3.12
CA LEU A 13 -15.55 12.42 -2.56
C LEU A 13 -15.28 11.41 -1.43
N VAL A 14 -14.02 10.98 -1.28
CA VAL A 14 -13.54 10.12 -0.20
C VAL A 14 -12.41 10.82 0.55
N ASP A 15 -12.24 10.48 1.83
CA ASP A 15 -11.11 10.94 2.64
C ASP A 15 -9.79 10.31 2.18
N TYR A 16 -9.84 9.04 1.77
CA TYR A 16 -8.70 8.31 1.27
C TYR A 16 -9.09 7.21 0.29
N LEU A 17 -8.11 6.72 -0.46
CA LEU A 17 -8.26 5.55 -1.32
C LEU A 17 -7.23 4.47 -0.98
N THR A 18 -7.64 3.19 -1.06
CA THR A 18 -6.77 2.03 -0.90
C THR A 18 -6.74 1.20 -2.19
N PRO A 19 -5.96 1.60 -3.22
CA PRO A 19 -5.84 0.81 -4.44
C PRO A 19 -5.14 -0.51 -4.14
N GLN A 20 -5.67 -1.62 -4.65
CA GLN A 20 -5.09 -2.96 -4.45
C GLN A 20 -3.87 -3.14 -5.36
N LEU A 21 -2.69 -2.74 -4.88
CA LEU A 21 -1.43 -2.82 -5.64
C LEU A 21 -0.77 -4.20 -5.46
N TYR A 22 -1.43 -5.24 -5.97
CA TYR A 22 -1.04 -6.64 -5.77
C TYR A 22 -0.01 -7.13 -6.79
N TRP A 23 0.98 -6.29 -7.06
CA TRP A 23 2.04 -6.54 -8.04
C TRP A 23 3.42 -6.40 -7.42
N GLN A 24 4.42 -7.04 -8.04
CA GLN A 24 5.82 -6.88 -7.63
C GLN A 24 6.37 -5.52 -8.09
N ILE A 25 7.51 -5.13 -7.52
CA ILE A 25 8.19 -3.88 -7.88
C ILE A 25 8.87 -3.98 -9.24
N ASP A 26 9.59 -5.07 -9.52
CA ASP A 26 10.54 -5.14 -10.63
C ASP A 26 9.92 -5.44 -12.02
N PRO A 27 8.85 -6.25 -12.18
CA PRO A 27 8.27 -6.51 -13.49
C PRO A 27 7.72 -5.22 -14.15
N PRO A 28 8.13 -4.89 -15.40
CA PRO A 28 7.86 -3.59 -16.00
C PRO A 28 6.39 -3.38 -16.40
N ALA A 29 5.67 -4.46 -16.75
CA ALA A 29 4.29 -4.35 -17.22
C ALA A 29 3.32 -3.92 -16.11
N GLN A 30 3.55 -4.36 -14.88
CA GLN A 30 2.70 -4.10 -13.73
C GLN A 30 3.57 -3.89 -12.48
N SER A 31 4.18 -2.71 -12.34
CA SER A 31 5.05 -2.39 -11.22
C SER A 31 4.29 -1.70 -10.09
N TYR A 32 4.50 -2.15 -8.85
CA TYR A 32 3.99 -1.50 -7.63
C TYR A 32 4.28 0.00 -7.60
N SER A 33 5.51 0.41 -7.93
CA SER A 33 5.95 1.81 -7.85
C SER A 33 5.26 2.68 -8.91
N ALA A 34 5.10 2.16 -10.14
CA ALA A 34 4.41 2.85 -11.21
C ALA A 34 2.93 3.07 -10.87
N HIS A 35 2.26 2.05 -10.35
CA HIS A 35 0.85 2.16 -9.97
C HIS A 35 0.64 3.09 -8.78
N LEU A 36 1.50 3.02 -7.76
CA LEU A 36 1.43 3.93 -6.62
C LEU A 36 1.61 5.38 -7.08
N LYS A 37 2.63 5.66 -7.90
CA LYS A 37 2.88 6.99 -8.46
C LYS A 37 1.68 7.49 -9.26
N TRP A 38 1.04 6.63 -10.04
CA TRP A 38 -0.14 6.99 -10.81
C TRP A 38 -1.31 7.37 -9.89
N TRP A 39 -1.66 6.53 -8.91
CA TRP A 39 -2.76 6.80 -7.98
C TRP A 39 -2.57 8.06 -7.14
N ILE A 40 -1.34 8.33 -6.72
CA ILE A 40 -0.97 9.60 -6.08
C ILE A 40 -1.28 10.79 -7.02
N GLY A 41 -0.92 10.66 -8.30
CA GLY A 41 -1.18 11.66 -9.32
C GLY A 41 -2.68 11.95 -9.51
N GLU A 42 -3.55 10.97 -9.31
CA GLU A 42 -5.00 11.12 -9.40
C GLU A 42 -5.62 11.87 -8.21
N SER A 43 -4.87 12.04 -7.10
CA SER A 43 -5.34 12.76 -5.91
C SER A 43 -5.29 14.29 -6.07
N LYS A 44 -6.12 14.83 -6.96
CA LYS A 44 -6.13 16.28 -7.29
C LYS A 44 -6.59 17.18 -6.14
N LYS A 45 -7.31 16.62 -5.16
CA LYS A 45 -7.82 17.33 -3.97
C LYS A 45 -7.04 17.01 -2.70
N GLY A 46 -5.85 16.42 -2.83
CA GLY A 46 -4.97 16.14 -1.69
C GLY A 46 -5.51 15.08 -0.74
N ARG A 47 -6.24 14.08 -1.25
CA ARG A 47 -6.67 12.91 -0.49
C ARG A 47 -5.54 11.92 -0.30
N HIS A 48 -5.58 11.19 0.80
CA HIS A 48 -4.53 10.23 1.12
C HIS A 48 -4.66 8.97 0.25
N VAL A 49 -3.52 8.38 -0.12
CA VAL A 49 -3.45 7.09 -0.79
C VAL A 49 -2.75 6.10 0.12
N TYR A 50 -3.40 4.99 0.45
CA TYR A 50 -2.82 3.92 1.25
C TYR A 50 -2.77 2.66 0.38
N PRO A 51 -1.67 2.35 -0.32
CA PRO A 51 -1.62 1.17 -1.17
C PRO A 51 -1.92 -0.13 -0.41
N GLY A 52 -2.76 -0.97 -1.02
CA GLY A 52 -3.01 -2.32 -0.59
C GLY A 52 -1.85 -3.24 -0.99
N ASN A 53 -1.24 -3.94 -0.04
CA ASN A 53 -0.17 -4.90 -0.26
C ASN A 53 -0.69 -6.35 -0.15
N ALA A 54 -0.37 -7.19 -1.12
CA ALA A 54 -0.76 -8.61 -1.16
C ALA A 54 0.17 -9.49 -0.34
N VAL A 55 0.09 -9.42 0.99
CA VAL A 55 0.91 -10.26 1.89
C VAL A 55 0.67 -11.75 1.62
N TYR A 56 -0.53 -12.14 1.20
CA TYR A 56 -0.83 -13.54 0.86
C TYR A 56 0.08 -14.13 -0.22
N ARG A 57 0.63 -13.32 -1.13
CA ARG A 57 1.49 -13.78 -2.23
C ARG A 57 2.88 -14.27 -1.78
N ILE A 58 3.25 -14.08 -0.52
CA ILE A 58 4.49 -14.66 0.03
C ILE A 58 4.39 -16.17 0.26
N ARG A 59 3.17 -16.72 0.33
CA ARG A 59 2.96 -18.15 0.54
C ARG A 59 3.54 -18.96 -0.63
N PRO A 60 4.15 -20.13 -0.35
CA PRO A 60 4.66 -21.01 -1.41
C PRO A 60 3.59 -21.47 -2.41
N THR A 61 2.34 -21.62 -1.95
CA THR A 61 1.19 -22.07 -2.76
C THR A 61 0.60 -20.99 -3.67
N ASP A 62 1.04 -19.74 -3.54
CA ASP A 62 0.56 -18.62 -4.33
C ASP A 62 1.63 -18.20 -5.33
N SER A 63 2.24 -17.03 -5.14
CA SER A 63 3.32 -16.53 -6.00
C SER A 63 4.70 -16.68 -5.37
N ASN A 64 4.77 -17.23 -4.16
CA ASN A 64 6.01 -17.48 -3.41
C ASN A 64 6.95 -16.26 -3.31
N TRP A 65 6.40 -15.05 -3.24
CA TRP A 65 7.20 -13.82 -3.15
C TRP A 65 8.17 -13.88 -1.96
N PRO A 66 9.38 -13.32 -2.08
CA PRO A 66 10.24 -13.16 -0.92
C PRO A 66 9.62 -12.15 0.04
N VAL A 67 9.78 -12.34 1.35
CA VAL A 67 9.28 -11.38 2.36
C VAL A 67 9.87 -9.97 2.15
N THR A 68 11.08 -9.90 1.59
CA THR A 68 11.76 -8.66 1.21
C THR A 68 10.99 -7.84 0.17
N GLU A 69 10.13 -8.46 -0.63
CA GLU A 69 9.25 -7.74 -1.58
C GLU A 69 8.30 -6.81 -0.81
N ILE A 70 7.62 -7.32 0.22
CA ILE A 70 6.71 -6.51 1.06
C ILE A 70 7.48 -5.40 1.78
N VAL A 71 8.67 -5.71 2.29
CA VAL A 71 9.56 -4.72 2.93
C VAL A 71 9.93 -3.60 1.95
N ARG A 72 10.32 -3.94 0.71
CA ARG A 72 10.65 -2.95 -0.33
C ARG A 72 9.43 -2.11 -0.71
N GLN A 73 8.24 -2.69 -0.80
CA GLN A 73 7.00 -1.97 -1.10
C GLN A 73 6.65 -0.94 -0.01
N ILE A 74 6.82 -1.30 1.26
CA ILE A 74 6.66 -0.38 2.40
C ILE A 74 7.67 0.78 2.29
N ASN A 75 8.94 0.49 1.97
CA ASN A 75 9.96 1.52 1.81
C ASN A 75 9.66 2.47 0.64
N ILE A 76 9.16 1.95 -0.49
CA ILE A 76 8.70 2.78 -1.61
C ILE A 76 7.54 3.69 -1.16
N THR A 77 6.57 3.14 -0.45
CA THR A 77 5.44 3.95 0.08
C THR A 77 5.95 5.08 0.96
N ARG A 78 6.85 4.77 1.89
CA ARG A 78 7.48 5.76 2.79
C ARG A 78 8.24 6.85 2.04
N SER A 79 8.90 6.51 0.93
CA SER A 79 9.61 7.48 0.10
C SER A 79 8.67 8.48 -0.60
N MET A 80 7.37 8.15 -0.71
CA MET A 80 6.35 8.99 -1.34
C MET A 80 5.44 9.71 -0.32
N ARG A 81 5.84 9.77 0.96
CA ARG A 81 5.06 10.39 2.04
C ARG A 81 4.68 11.84 1.77
N ASP A 82 5.57 12.62 1.14
CA ASP A 82 5.35 14.04 0.85
C ASP A 82 4.33 14.23 -0.29
N SER A 83 4.00 13.15 -0.99
CA SER A 83 2.93 13.07 -1.98
C SER A 83 1.69 12.34 -1.45
N LEU A 84 1.48 12.33 -0.13
CA LEU A 84 0.28 11.81 0.55
C LEU A 84 0.09 10.28 0.46
N ALA A 85 1.16 9.53 0.18
CA ALA A 85 1.21 8.09 0.42
C ALA A 85 1.61 7.80 1.89
N LEU A 86 0.64 7.81 2.80
CA LEU A 86 0.90 7.95 4.24
C LEU A 86 0.86 6.62 5.03
N GLY A 87 0.78 5.47 4.34
CA GLY A 87 0.75 4.17 4.99
C GLY A 87 0.40 3.03 4.04
N ASN A 88 0.20 1.83 4.58
CA ASN A 88 -0.03 0.59 3.83
C ASN A 88 -1.21 -0.17 4.43
N VAL A 89 -1.98 -0.87 3.58
CA VAL A 89 -3.05 -1.78 4.01
C VAL A 89 -2.69 -3.20 3.60
N PHE A 90 -2.62 -4.14 4.53
CA PHE A 90 -2.15 -5.49 4.25
C PHE A 90 -3.30 -6.48 4.04
N PHE A 91 -3.34 -7.12 2.87
CA PHE A 91 -4.27 -8.21 2.59
C PHE A 91 -3.55 -9.58 2.63
N SER A 92 -3.84 -10.46 3.59
CA SER A 92 -4.72 -10.25 4.76
C SER A 92 -3.98 -10.51 6.07
N VAL A 93 -4.67 -10.21 7.17
CA VAL A 93 -4.15 -10.44 8.53
C VAL A 93 -3.74 -11.89 8.79
N ALA A 94 -4.34 -12.86 8.08
CA ALA A 94 -4.06 -14.27 8.29
C ALA A 94 -2.58 -14.64 8.10
N GLN A 95 -1.92 -14.09 7.07
CA GLN A 95 -0.50 -14.39 6.83
C GLN A 95 0.43 -13.71 7.82
N ILE A 96 0.01 -12.57 8.34
CA ILE A 96 0.71 -11.87 9.42
C ILE A 96 0.61 -12.69 10.70
N MET A 97 -0.59 -13.17 11.07
CA MET A 97 -0.80 -13.98 12.28
C MET A 97 -0.10 -15.34 12.22
N GLN A 98 -0.06 -15.96 11.04
CA GLN A 98 0.66 -17.21 10.80
C GLN A 98 2.18 -16.99 10.67
N ASN A 99 2.65 -15.75 10.72
CA ASN A 99 4.04 -15.35 10.52
C ASN A 99 4.70 -16.01 9.30
N VAL A 100 3.97 -16.11 8.18
CA VAL A 100 4.46 -16.78 6.97
C VAL A 100 5.75 -16.11 6.50
N LYS A 101 6.81 -16.89 6.33
CA LYS A 101 8.17 -16.41 5.97
C LYS A 101 8.72 -15.30 6.90
N GLY A 102 8.28 -15.23 8.15
CA GLY A 102 8.76 -14.22 9.10
C GLY A 102 8.17 -12.82 8.90
N ILE A 103 7.07 -12.66 8.14
CA ILE A 103 6.48 -11.34 7.85
C ILE A 103 6.13 -10.55 9.12
N GLN A 104 5.62 -11.20 10.17
CA GLN A 104 5.28 -10.53 11.44
C GLN A 104 6.53 -9.93 12.07
N THR A 105 7.64 -10.68 12.03
CA THR A 105 8.94 -10.24 12.55
C THR A 105 9.48 -9.04 11.77
N GLU A 106 9.36 -9.04 10.45
CA GLU A 106 9.77 -7.89 9.63
C GLU A 106 8.89 -6.66 9.85
N LEU A 107 7.56 -6.83 9.94
CA LEU A 107 6.65 -5.73 10.24
C LEU A 107 6.91 -5.13 11.63
N ALA A 108 7.20 -5.95 12.63
CA ALA A 108 7.56 -5.48 13.97
C ALA A 108 8.86 -4.65 13.97
N LYS A 109 9.84 -4.98 13.11
CA LYS A 109 11.04 -4.18 12.92
C LYS A 109 10.75 -2.84 12.23
N LEU A 110 9.82 -2.83 11.28
CA LEU A 110 9.46 -1.64 10.49
C LEU A 110 8.55 -0.67 11.25
N TYR A 111 7.64 -1.16 12.10
CA TYR A 111 6.61 -0.37 12.79
C TYR A 111 6.84 -0.30 14.31
N LYS A 112 8.07 0.01 14.75
CA LYS A 112 8.43 0.07 16.17
C LYS A 112 7.82 1.23 16.94
N GLN A 113 7.50 2.31 16.24
CA GLN A 113 7.10 3.58 16.84
C GLN A 113 5.60 3.80 16.67
N LYS A 114 4.95 4.27 17.73
CA LYS A 114 3.62 4.85 17.61
C LYS A 114 3.74 6.14 16.80
N VAL A 115 2.80 6.34 15.88
CA VAL A 115 2.73 7.54 15.03
C VAL A 115 1.38 8.22 15.22
N ALA A 116 1.37 9.55 15.09
CA ALA A 116 0.12 10.30 15.07
C ALA A 116 -0.68 9.98 13.80
N VAL A 117 -2.00 10.09 13.89
CA VAL A 117 -2.86 10.00 12.70
C VAL A 117 -2.49 11.16 11.75
N PRO A 118 -2.28 10.90 10.45
CA PRO A 118 -1.98 11.95 9.50
C PRO A 118 -3.11 12.99 9.44
N LYS A 119 -2.75 14.28 9.35
CA LYS A 119 -3.72 15.37 9.24
C LYS A 119 -4.51 15.25 7.94
N MET A 120 -5.83 15.35 8.03
CA MET A 120 -6.75 15.43 6.89
C MET A 120 -7.16 16.89 6.73
N ASN A 121 -6.41 17.66 5.94
CA ASN A 121 -6.55 19.14 5.87
C ASN A 121 -7.90 19.63 5.29
N TRP A 122 -8.81 18.72 4.95
CA TRP A 122 -10.12 19.00 4.37
C TRP A 122 -11.29 18.79 5.34
N LEU A 123 -10.99 18.38 6.57
CA LEU A 123 -11.93 18.29 7.68
C LEU A 123 -11.84 19.53 8.57
#